data_AF-T0NG82-F1
#
_entry.id   AF-T0NG82-F1
#
_cell.length_a   1.000
_cell.length_b   1.000
_cell.length_c   1.000
_cell.angle_alpha   90.00
_cell.angle_beta   90.00
_cell.angle_gamma   90.00
#
_symmetry.space_group_name_H-M   'P 1'
#
loop_
_entity.id
_entity.type
_entity.pdbx_description
1 polymer ?
#
loop_
_entity_poly.entity_id
_entity_poly.type
_entity_poly.pdbx_seq_one_letter_code
_entity_poly.pdbx_strand_id
1 'polypeptide(L)'
;MRVEYSYGIVVYSRCKDKYNFLLLKRKEGWLDFPKGHIEEGETGIQAALRETMEESGINLVPENLVPFFHYDITYYFTFRGTKILKHVRMFLSEVSADIAITVSHEHRGYIWLNYEEGMSILRFANQRKLLEYANNYIVKQDKMKKLNDEYRDIPQNRKWDLSTDFVPGEGNLNARICFIGQAPGRNEDIIKRPFVGRSGKLLDSLIEEINLKREDCYITSIVQFFPPKNRAPTDEEISICKPYFLAQMDIIQPEIIVLLGSVAARSLISIDSVMKDHGKLFNEKYFVTLHPAAALRNPANLEIMKNDFQILKNFFNGSS
;
A
#
# COMPACT_ATOMS: atom_id res chain seq x y z
N MET A 1 -27.42 -5.32 -18.08
CA MET A 1 -26.17 -4.58 -17.84
C MET A 1 -25.04 -5.59 -17.88
N ARG A 2 -24.06 -5.43 -18.78
CA ARG A 2 -22.89 -6.32 -18.87
C ARG A 2 -21.78 -5.77 -17.98
N VAL A 3 -21.05 -6.64 -17.30
CA VAL A 3 -19.86 -6.27 -16.52
C VAL A 3 -18.63 -6.80 -17.25
N GLU A 4 -17.61 -5.97 -17.38
CA GLU A 4 -16.34 -6.32 -18.02
C GLU A 4 -15.19 -5.98 -17.10
N TYR A 5 -14.22 -6.90 -17.01
CA TYR A 5 -13.00 -6.71 -16.25
C TYR A 5 -11.82 -6.60 -17.20
N SER A 6 -10.93 -5.66 -16.89
CA SER A 6 -9.66 -5.49 -17.58
C SER A 6 -8.53 -5.32 -16.58
N TYR A 7 -7.35 -5.78 -16.99
CA TYR A 7 -6.15 -5.69 -16.17
C TYR A 7 -5.00 -5.18 -17.02
N GLY A 8 -4.08 -4.45 -16.39
CA GLY A 8 -2.94 -3.87 -17.07
C GLY A 8 -1.83 -3.50 -16.13
N ILE A 9 -0.71 -3.05 -16.68
CA ILE A 9 0.49 -2.66 -15.92
C ILE A 9 0.90 -1.27 -16.36
N VAL A 10 1.00 -0.35 -15.40
CA VAL A 10 1.75 0.88 -15.61
C VAL A 10 3.23 0.49 -15.63
N VAL A 11 3.83 0.53 -16.82
CA VAL A 11 5.25 0.24 -16.99
C VAL A 11 6.02 1.55 -16.93
N TYR A 12 7.05 1.60 -16.08
CA TYR A 12 7.93 2.76 -15.97
C TYR A 12 9.41 2.36 -16.01
N SER A 13 10.27 3.30 -16.39
CA SER A 13 11.72 3.16 -16.31
C SER A 13 12.35 4.36 -15.61
N ARG A 14 13.54 4.17 -15.05
CA ARG A 14 14.33 5.23 -14.41
C ARG A 14 15.42 5.73 -15.35
N CYS A 15 15.50 7.04 -15.53
CA CYS A 15 16.58 7.69 -16.26
C CYS A 15 16.99 8.99 -15.57
N LYS A 16 18.21 9.06 -15.03
CA LYS A 16 18.80 10.26 -14.38
C LYS A 16 17.82 10.93 -13.40
N ASP A 17 17.33 10.16 -12.43
CA ASP A 17 16.38 10.60 -11.38
C ASP A 17 14.98 11.01 -11.87
N LYS A 18 14.63 10.71 -13.13
CA LYS A 18 13.28 10.86 -13.66
C LYS A 18 12.63 9.50 -13.92
N TYR A 19 11.32 9.44 -13.71
CA TYR A 19 10.50 8.29 -14.10
C TYR A 19 9.85 8.57 -15.44
N ASN A 20 10.02 7.66 -16.38
CA ASN A 20 9.33 7.71 -17.67
C ASN A 20 8.34 6.56 -17.73
N PHE A 21 7.13 6.85 -18.18
CA PHE A 21 6.03 5.90 -18.26
C PHE A 21 5.79 5.51 -19.72
N LEU A 22 5.59 4.22 -19.97
CA LEU A 22 5.29 3.70 -21.30
C LEU A 22 3.81 3.91 -21.62
N LEU A 23 3.55 4.60 -22.71
CA LEU A 23 2.21 4.76 -23.27
C LEU A 23 2.18 4.22 -24.71
N LEU A 24 1.10 3.51 -25.04
CA LEU A 24 0.87 2.97 -26.37
C LEU A 24 -0.07 3.88 -27.17
N LYS A 25 0.25 4.11 -28.44
CA LYS A 25 -0.56 4.94 -29.34
C LYS A 25 -1.61 4.08 -30.02
N ARG A 26 -2.88 4.22 -29.61
CA ARG A 26 -3.99 3.46 -30.22
C ARG A 26 -4.24 3.91 -31.65
N LYS A 27 -4.89 3.07 -32.47
CA LYS A 27 -5.23 3.37 -33.87
C LYS A 27 -6.08 4.63 -34.03
N GLU A 28 -6.90 4.91 -33.03
CA GLU A 28 -7.79 6.07 -32.95
C GLU A 28 -7.06 7.38 -32.57
N GLY A 29 -5.77 7.30 -32.24
CA GLY A 29 -4.85 8.43 -32.17
C GLY A 29 -4.51 8.94 -30.77
N TRP A 30 -5.17 8.45 -29.70
CA TRP A 30 -4.81 8.79 -28.33
C TRP A 30 -3.83 7.79 -27.70
N LEU A 31 -3.22 8.20 -26.59
CA LEU A 31 -2.32 7.38 -25.78
C LEU A 31 -3.08 6.61 -24.70
N ASP A 32 -2.66 5.39 -24.41
CA ASP A 32 -3.20 4.58 -23.32
C ASP A 32 -2.12 3.73 -22.65
N PHE A 33 -2.38 3.31 -21.42
CA PHE A 33 -1.56 2.31 -20.74
C PHE A 33 -1.90 0.91 -21.25
N PRO A 34 -0.93 -0.03 -21.24
CA PRO A 34 -1.21 -1.37 -21.70
C PRO A 34 -2.19 -2.09 -20.77
N LYS A 35 -3.28 -2.59 -21.34
CA LYS A 35 -4.35 -3.31 -20.62
C LYS A 35 -5.30 -3.99 -21.62
N GLY A 36 -5.90 -5.08 -21.17
CA GLY A 36 -7.00 -5.71 -21.91
C GLY A 36 -7.86 -6.59 -21.04
N HIS A 37 -8.65 -7.45 -21.66
CA HIS A 37 -9.71 -8.19 -20.98
C HIS A 37 -9.15 -9.42 -20.28
N ILE A 38 -9.74 -9.77 -19.13
CA ILE A 38 -9.45 -11.06 -18.49
C ILE A 38 -10.06 -12.19 -19.33
N GLU A 39 -9.30 -13.26 -19.54
CA GLU A 39 -9.76 -14.47 -20.21
C GLU A 39 -10.24 -15.54 -19.20
N GLU A 40 -10.92 -16.57 -19.72
CA GLU A 40 -11.45 -17.64 -18.89
C GLU A 40 -10.31 -18.42 -18.20
N GLY A 41 -10.39 -18.53 -16.87
CA GLY A 41 -9.39 -19.22 -16.06
C GLY A 41 -8.18 -18.38 -15.66
N GLU A 42 -8.06 -17.13 -16.13
CA GLU A 42 -6.99 -16.23 -15.71
C GLU A 42 -7.25 -15.62 -14.33
N THR A 43 -6.17 -15.38 -13.59
CA THR A 43 -6.16 -14.39 -12.50
C THR A 43 -5.95 -12.98 -13.08
N GLY A 44 -6.31 -11.95 -12.33
CA GLY A 44 -6.08 -10.57 -12.77
C GLY A 44 -4.60 -10.22 -13.03
N ILE A 45 -3.67 -10.84 -12.29
CA ILE A 45 -2.23 -10.68 -12.51
C ILE A 45 -1.81 -11.35 -13.83
N GLN A 46 -2.28 -12.56 -14.11
CA GLN A 46 -1.99 -13.26 -15.37
C GLN A 46 -2.48 -12.45 -16.57
N ALA A 47 -3.71 -11.94 -16.50
CA ALA A 47 -4.25 -11.06 -17.54
C ALA A 47 -3.39 -9.80 -17.72
N ALA A 48 -2.98 -9.12 -16.63
CA ALA A 48 -2.14 -7.93 -16.72
C ALA A 48 -0.77 -8.20 -17.39
N LEU A 49 -0.13 -9.32 -17.04
CA LEU A 49 1.16 -9.73 -17.59
C LEU A 49 1.02 -10.10 -19.08
N ARG A 50 0.01 -10.90 -19.44
CA ARG A 50 -0.29 -11.28 -20.83
C ARG A 50 -0.56 -10.05 -21.68
N GLU A 51 -1.48 -9.18 -21.26
CA GLU A 51 -1.85 -7.97 -22.01
C GLU A 51 -0.66 -7.01 -22.19
N THR A 52 0.20 -6.89 -21.17
CA THR A 52 1.43 -6.10 -21.28
C THR A 52 2.38 -6.71 -22.31
N MET A 53 2.57 -8.03 -22.29
CA MET A 53 3.39 -8.73 -23.27
C MET A 53 2.83 -8.62 -24.69
N GLU A 54 1.52 -8.82 -24.86
CA GLU A 54 0.86 -8.76 -26.17
C GLU A 54 0.88 -7.37 -26.76
N GLU A 55 0.55 -6.33 -25.98
CA GLU A 55 0.44 -4.96 -26.49
C GLU A 55 1.80 -4.25 -26.65
N SER A 56 2.82 -4.60 -25.85
CA SER A 56 4.12 -3.90 -25.82
C SER A 56 5.35 -4.77 -26.09
N GLY A 57 5.23 -6.09 -26.10
CA GLY A 57 6.35 -7.02 -26.23
C GLY A 57 7.17 -7.20 -24.96
N ILE A 58 6.81 -6.53 -23.85
CA ILE A 58 7.52 -6.66 -22.57
C ILE A 58 7.05 -7.91 -21.85
N ASN A 59 7.97 -8.88 -21.69
CA ASN A 59 7.71 -10.08 -20.91
C ASN A 59 8.06 -9.85 -19.43
N LEU A 60 7.02 -9.75 -18.59
CA LEU A 60 7.14 -9.60 -17.14
C LEU A 60 6.66 -10.88 -16.44
N VAL A 61 7.19 -11.12 -15.24
CA VAL A 61 6.71 -12.14 -14.30
C VAL A 61 6.17 -11.48 -13.02
N PRO A 62 5.38 -12.18 -12.18
CA PRO A 62 4.80 -11.59 -10.96
C PRO A 62 5.82 -10.89 -10.05
N GLU A 63 7.06 -11.37 -10.00
CA GLU A 63 8.15 -10.81 -9.20
C GLU A 63 8.63 -9.44 -9.69
N ASN A 64 8.31 -9.06 -10.95
CA ASN A 64 8.57 -7.72 -11.46
C ASN A 64 7.53 -6.69 -11.02
N LEU A 65 6.40 -7.13 -10.45
CA LEU A 65 5.36 -6.21 -10.00
C LEU A 65 5.79 -5.51 -8.70
N VAL A 66 5.54 -4.22 -8.62
CA VAL A 66 5.72 -3.45 -7.40
C VAL A 66 4.72 -3.95 -6.35
N PRO A 67 5.18 -4.50 -5.20
CA PRO A 67 4.29 -5.06 -4.19
C PRO A 67 3.31 -4.02 -3.66
N PHE A 68 2.08 -4.44 -3.34
CA PHE A 68 0.99 -3.62 -2.78
C PHE A 68 0.49 -2.47 -3.66
N PHE A 69 1.11 -2.19 -4.81
CA PHE A 69 0.56 -1.24 -5.76
C PHE A 69 -0.61 -1.87 -6.51
N HIS A 70 -1.76 -1.22 -6.45
CA HIS A 70 -2.83 -1.41 -7.41
C HIS A 70 -3.65 -0.12 -7.53
N TYR A 71 -4.32 0.05 -8.67
CA TYR A 71 -5.24 1.16 -8.89
C TYR A 71 -6.49 0.68 -9.63
N ASP A 72 -7.65 0.89 -9.03
CA ASP A 72 -8.93 0.46 -9.59
C ASP A 72 -9.70 1.63 -10.22
N ILE A 73 -10.17 1.41 -11.44
CA ILE A 73 -10.99 2.35 -12.20
C ILE A 73 -12.32 1.68 -12.52
N THR A 74 -13.42 2.32 -12.17
CA THR A 74 -14.76 1.84 -12.54
C THR A 74 -15.50 2.92 -13.33
N TYR A 75 -16.02 2.57 -14.51
CA TYR A 75 -16.78 3.51 -15.34
C TYR A 75 -17.82 2.80 -16.21
N TYR A 76 -18.83 3.56 -16.65
CA TYR A 76 -19.83 3.08 -17.59
C TYR A 76 -19.52 3.54 -19.00
N PHE A 77 -19.84 2.70 -19.98
CA PHE A 77 -19.91 3.11 -21.38
C PHE A 77 -21.03 2.35 -22.09
N THR A 78 -21.45 2.84 -23.25
CA THR A 78 -22.49 2.21 -24.05
C THR A 78 -21.88 1.63 -25.31
N PHE A 79 -22.12 0.34 -25.55
CA PHE A 79 -21.69 -0.35 -26.76
C PHE A 79 -22.89 -1.04 -27.40
N ARG A 80 -23.16 -0.71 -28.68
CA ARG A 80 -24.30 -1.25 -29.45
C ARG A 80 -25.63 -1.22 -28.67
N GLY A 81 -25.92 -0.08 -28.01
CA GLY A 81 -27.14 0.12 -27.22
C GLY A 81 -27.15 -0.55 -25.84
N THR A 82 -26.12 -1.33 -25.49
CA THR A 82 -26.01 -1.98 -24.18
C THR A 82 -25.12 -1.18 -23.25
N LYS A 83 -25.60 -0.88 -22.03
CA LYS A 83 -24.80 -0.28 -20.96
C LYS A 83 -23.86 -1.32 -20.35
N ILE A 84 -22.57 -1.01 -20.36
CA ILE A 84 -21.48 -1.84 -19.84
C ILE A 84 -20.86 -1.13 -18.64
N LEU A 85 -20.70 -1.87 -17.53
CA LEU A 85 -19.90 -1.47 -16.39
C LEU A 85 -18.50 -2.06 -16.54
N LYS A 86 -17.49 -1.21 -16.69
CA LYS A 86 -16.10 -1.62 -16.84
C LYS A 86 -15.35 -1.42 -15.54
N HIS A 87 -14.69 -2.47 -15.09
CA HIS A 87 -13.70 -2.45 -14.01
C HIS A 87 -12.32 -2.65 -14.62
N VAL A 88 -11.37 -1.78 -14.28
CA VAL A 88 -9.99 -1.87 -14.71
C VAL A 88 -9.10 -1.84 -13.47
N ARG A 89 -8.26 -2.85 -13.30
CA ARG A 89 -7.23 -2.86 -12.25
C ARG A 89 -5.85 -2.76 -12.89
N MET A 90 -5.08 -1.77 -12.44
CA MET A 90 -3.73 -1.51 -12.91
C MET A 90 -2.72 -1.89 -11.85
N PHE A 91 -1.67 -2.61 -12.26
CA PHE A 91 -0.48 -2.86 -11.46
C PHE A 91 0.65 -1.92 -11.90
N LEU A 92 1.83 -2.02 -11.27
CA LEU A 92 2.99 -1.19 -11.57
C LEU A 92 4.22 -2.07 -11.71
N SER A 93 5.08 -1.79 -12.68
CA SER A 93 6.35 -2.50 -12.85
C SER A 93 7.44 -1.56 -13.37
N GLU A 94 8.64 -1.73 -12.83
CA GLU A 94 9.84 -1.07 -13.30
C GLU A 94 10.55 -1.93 -14.34
N VAL A 95 11.01 -1.32 -15.43
CA VAL A 95 11.82 -1.96 -16.47
C VAL A 95 13.07 -1.15 -16.76
N SER A 96 14.06 -1.79 -17.39
CA SER A 96 15.28 -1.11 -17.83
C SER A 96 14.95 -0.02 -18.88
N ALA A 97 15.70 1.09 -18.84
CA ALA A 97 15.49 2.21 -19.76
C ALA A 97 15.80 1.87 -21.23
N ASP A 98 16.55 0.80 -21.48
CA ASP A 98 16.91 0.28 -22.81
C ASP A 98 16.01 -0.88 -23.27
N ILE A 99 14.93 -1.18 -22.55
CA ILE A 99 14.04 -2.29 -22.90
C ILE A 99 13.44 -2.11 -24.30
N ALA A 100 13.49 -3.18 -25.10
CA ALA A 100 12.91 -3.18 -26.44
C ALA A 100 11.38 -3.25 -26.37
N ILE A 101 10.71 -2.38 -27.13
CA ILE A 101 9.25 -2.36 -27.26
C ILE A 101 8.86 -2.84 -28.65
N THR A 102 7.98 -3.84 -28.70
CA THR A 102 7.37 -4.34 -29.94
C THR A 102 5.86 -4.24 -29.80
N VAL A 103 5.27 -3.21 -30.40
CA VAL A 103 3.84 -2.94 -30.25
C VAL A 103 2.99 -3.89 -31.09
N SER A 104 1.82 -4.27 -30.55
CA SER A 104 0.87 -5.12 -31.27
C SER A 104 0.26 -4.42 -32.48
N HIS A 105 -0.42 -5.21 -33.32
CA HIS A 105 -1.20 -4.72 -34.45
C HIS A 105 -2.36 -3.79 -34.04
N GLU A 106 -2.71 -3.67 -32.76
CA GLU A 106 -3.72 -2.73 -32.26
C GLU A 106 -3.19 -1.30 -32.10
N HIS A 107 -1.87 -1.13 -32.12
CA HIS A 107 -1.18 0.12 -31.84
C HIS A 107 -0.40 0.61 -33.06
N ARG A 108 -0.21 1.93 -33.16
CA ARG A 108 0.57 2.59 -34.22
C ARG A 108 2.00 2.93 -33.79
N GLY A 109 2.33 2.68 -32.53
CA GLY A 109 3.61 3.04 -31.93
C GLY A 109 3.48 3.18 -30.41
N TYR A 110 4.54 3.67 -29.78
CA TYR A 110 4.63 3.91 -28.35
C TYR A 110 5.39 5.20 -28.08
N ILE A 111 5.31 5.69 -26.85
CA ILE A 111 6.10 6.81 -26.36
C ILE A 111 6.41 6.62 -24.87
N TRP A 112 7.60 7.06 -24.47
CA TRP A 112 7.98 7.21 -23.08
C TRP A 112 7.80 8.67 -22.69
N LEU A 113 7.01 8.93 -21.65
CA LEU A 113 6.73 10.28 -21.16
C LEU A 113 7.10 10.39 -19.69
N ASN A 114 7.71 11.49 -19.30
CA ASN A 114 7.80 11.82 -17.88
C ASN A 114 6.41 12.24 -17.33
N TYR A 115 6.32 12.38 -16.01
CA TYR A 115 5.06 12.74 -15.33
C TYR A 115 4.42 14.01 -15.91
N GLU A 116 5.17 15.10 -16.06
CA GLU A 116 4.65 16.39 -16.55
C GLU A 116 4.16 16.30 -17.99
N GLU A 117 4.94 15.65 -18.86
CA GLU A 117 4.55 15.42 -20.25
C GLU A 117 3.28 14.56 -20.33
N GLY A 118 3.22 13.48 -19.56
CA GLY A 118 2.06 12.60 -19.50
C GLY A 118 0.80 13.33 -19.03
N MET A 119 0.90 14.15 -17.98
CA MET A 119 -0.22 14.95 -17.47
C MET A 119 -0.74 15.96 -18.51
N SER A 120 0.13 16.49 -19.36
CA SER A 120 -0.24 17.45 -20.40
C SER A 120 -0.87 16.81 -21.65
N ILE A 121 -0.50 15.57 -21.99
CA ILE A 121 -0.91 14.91 -23.25
C ILE A 121 -2.04 13.91 -23.06
N LEU A 122 -2.14 13.24 -21.91
CA LEU A 122 -3.17 12.23 -21.66
C LEU A 122 -4.57 12.84 -21.76
N ARG A 123 -5.41 12.23 -22.60
CA ARG A 123 -6.75 12.75 -22.95
C ARG A 123 -7.73 12.62 -21.79
N PHE A 124 -7.77 11.46 -21.14
CA PHE A 124 -8.82 11.12 -20.19
C PHE A 124 -8.40 11.39 -18.74
N ALA A 125 -9.32 11.94 -17.94
CA ALA A 125 -9.07 12.26 -16.53
C ALA A 125 -8.64 11.04 -15.71
N ASN A 126 -9.23 9.86 -15.98
CA ASN A 126 -8.87 8.63 -15.28
C ASN A 126 -7.43 8.18 -15.56
N GLN A 127 -6.91 8.41 -16.77
CA GLN A 127 -5.51 8.11 -17.10
C GLN A 127 -4.55 9.06 -16.37
N ARG A 128 -4.90 10.35 -16.30
CA ARG A 128 -4.12 11.35 -15.54
C ARG A 128 -4.08 11.00 -14.05
N LYS A 129 -5.21 10.61 -13.46
CA LYS A 129 -5.28 10.16 -12.06
C LYS A 129 -4.45 8.90 -11.81
N LEU A 130 -4.48 7.92 -12.71
CA LEU A 130 -3.62 6.73 -12.64
C LEU A 130 -2.13 7.11 -12.69
N LEU A 131 -1.75 8.00 -13.62
CA LEU A 131 -0.37 8.46 -13.76
C LEU A 131 0.11 9.19 -12.50
N GLU A 132 -0.70 10.11 -11.96
CA GLU A 132 -0.44 10.80 -10.70
C GLU A 132 -0.29 9.83 -9.53
N TYR A 133 -1.22 8.87 -9.41
CA TYR A 133 -1.18 7.85 -8.37
C TYR A 133 0.10 7.00 -8.44
N ALA A 134 0.45 6.54 -9.64
CA ALA A 134 1.68 5.77 -9.90
C ALA A 134 2.94 6.57 -9.60
N ASN A 135 3.05 7.80 -10.11
CA ASN A 135 4.19 8.67 -9.86
C ASN A 135 4.39 8.96 -8.37
N ASN A 136 3.32 9.32 -7.66
CA ASN A 136 3.38 9.56 -6.23
C ASN A 136 3.81 8.32 -5.46
N TYR A 137 3.35 7.13 -5.87
CA TYR A 137 3.76 5.87 -5.25
C TYR A 137 5.26 5.62 -5.43
N ILE A 138 5.80 5.79 -6.64
CA ILE A 138 7.23 5.59 -6.94
C ILE A 138 8.10 6.57 -6.13
N VAL A 139 7.70 7.85 -6.08
CA VAL A 139 8.39 8.87 -5.26
C VAL A 139 8.42 8.47 -3.79
N LYS A 140 7.28 8.02 -3.24
CA LYS A 140 7.21 7.54 -1.85
C LYS A 140 8.05 6.29 -1.64
N GLN A 141 8.11 5.38 -2.60
CA GLN A 141 8.92 4.17 -2.53
C GLN A 141 10.41 4.51 -2.42
N ASP A 142 10.90 5.46 -3.22
CA ASP A 142 12.29 5.91 -3.16
C ASP A 142 12.63 6.57 -1.83
N LYS A 143 11.75 7.46 -1.34
CA LYS A 143 11.89 8.10 -0.03
C LYS A 143 11.90 7.06 1.09
N MET A 144 11.00 6.09 1.04
CA MET A 144 10.90 5.02 2.03
C MET A 144 12.14 4.13 2.01
N LYS A 145 12.66 3.79 0.83
CA LYS A 145 13.90 3.03 0.68
C LYS A 145 15.07 3.75 1.36
N LYS A 146 15.27 5.04 1.07
CA LYS A 146 16.32 5.85 1.68
C LYS A 146 16.16 5.91 3.21
N LEU A 147 14.94 6.16 3.69
CA LEU A 147 14.63 6.23 5.11
C LEU A 147 14.91 4.88 5.82
N ASN A 148 14.57 3.76 5.17
CA ASN A 148 14.85 2.41 5.69
C ASN A 148 16.35 2.12 5.76
N ASP A 149 17.14 2.58 4.79
CA ASP A 149 18.60 2.41 4.81
C ASP A 149 19.23 3.19 5.97
N GLU A 150 18.79 4.43 6.21
CA GLU A 150 19.23 5.24 7.37
C GLU A 150 18.85 4.60 8.72
N TYR A 151 17.66 4.00 8.81
CA TYR A 151 17.17 3.37 10.05
C TYR A 151 17.89 2.08 10.39
N ARG A 152 18.31 1.31 9.37
CA ARG A 152 19.06 0.06 9.53
C ARG A 152 20.37 0.26 10.30
N ASP A 153 20.98 1.43 10.21
CA ASP A 153 22.30 1.72 10.80
C ASP A 153 22.25 2.19 12.27
N ILE A 154 21.06 2.40 12.83
CA ILE A 154 20.90 2.82 14.24
C ILE A 154 21.61 1.89 15.24
N PRO A 155 21.49 0.54 15.16
CA PRO A 155 22.13 -0.37 16.10
C PRO A 155 23.66 -0.28 16.10
N GLN A 156 24.27 0.05 14.96
CA GLN A 156 25.73 0.10 14.82
C GLN A 156 26.35 1.24 15.63
N ASN A 157 25.56 2.28 15.89
CA ASN A 157 26.03 3.50 16.56
C ASN A 157 25.66 3.53 18.04
N ARG A 158 25.07 2.46 18.59
CA ARG A 158 24.49 2.46 19.95
C ARG A 158 24.62 1.11 20.64
N LYS A 159 24.82 1.14 21.96
CA LYS A 159 24.63 -0.04 22.80
C LYS A 159 23.16 -0.12 23.19
N TRP A 160 22.42 -1.07 22.62
CA TRP A 160 21.04 -1.34 23.00
C TRP A 160 20.73 -2.84 23.00
N ASP A 161 19.59 -3.23 23.58
CA ASP A 161 19.22 -4.62 23.83
C ASP A 161 18.20 -5.16 22.81
N LEU A 162 17.86 -4.39 21.76
CA LEU A 162 16.94 -4.82 20.69
C LEU A 162 17.66 -5.67 19.63
N SER A 163 16.89 -6.24 18.69
CA SER A 163 17.44 -6.97 17.54
C SER A 163 18.42 -6.13 16.71
N THR A 164 19.30 -6.81 15.99
CA THR A 164 20.32 -6.18 15.13
C THR A 164 19.76 -5.63 13.82
N ASP A 165 18.58 -6.08 13.42
CA ASP A 165 17.89 -5.64 12.21
C ASP A 165 16.40 -5.45 12.51
N PHE A 166 15.77 -4.54 11.80
CA PHE A 166 14.40 -4.12 12.05
C PHE A 166 13.40 -4.87 11.17
N VAL A 167 12.14 -4.82 11.56
CA VAL A 167 11.00 -5.27 10.77
C VAL A 167 10.42 -4.02 10.09
N PRO A 168 10.62 -3.84 8.77
CA PRO A 168 10.06 -2.71 8.07
C PRO A 168 8.53 -2.75 8.12
N GLY A 169 7.91 -1.58 8.03
CA GLY A 169 6.49 -1.50 7.72
C GLY A 169 6.19 -2.09 6.34
N GLU A 170 4.98 -2.59 6.14
CA GLU A 170 4.54 -3.14 4.86
C GLU A 170 3.13 -2.67 4.48
N GLY A 171 2.84 -2.64 3.18
CA GLY A 171 1.54 -2.29 2.64
C GLY A 171 1.59 -1.20 1.58
N ASN A 172 0.45 -0.59 1.28
CA ASN A 172 0.32 0.44 0.25
C ASN A 172 0.92 1.78 0.73
N LEU A 173 1.87 2.35 0.00
CA LEU A 173 2.47 3.65 0.34
C LEU A 173 1.53 4.85 0.13
N ASN A 174 0.43 4.64 -0.57
CA ASN A 174 -0.71 5.56 -0.68
C ASN A 174 -1.87 5.14 0.22
N ALA A 175 -1.65 4.30 1.23
CA ALA A 175 -2.70 3.87 2.16
C ALA A 175 -3.32 5.08 2.88
N ARG A 176 -4.65 5.17 2.79
CA ARG A 176 -5.45 6.15 3.54
C ARG A 176 -5.52 5.80 5.03
N ILE A 177 -5.28 4.54 5.39
CA ILE A 177 -5.31 4.04 6.76
C ILE A 177 -4.06 3.24 7.12
N CYS A 178 -3.50 3.55 8.29
CA CYS A 178 -2.34 2.84 8.85
C CYS A 178 -2.69 2.13 10.16
N PHE A 179 -2.12 0.95 10.41
CA PHE A 179 -2.25 0.21 11.68
C PHE A 179 -0.92 0.12 12.39
N ILE A 180 -0.86 0.64 13.62
CA ILE A 180 0.40 0.86 14.35
C ILE A 180 0.41 0.06 15.65
N GLY A 181 1.32 -0.92 15.70
CA GLY A 181 1.62 -1.70 16.90
C GLY A 181 2.70 -1.10 17.79
N GLN A 182 3.08 -1.84 18.84
CA GLN A 182 4.12 -1.43 19.78
C GLN A 182 5.54 -1.71 19.24
N ALA A 183 5.78 -2.97 18.87
CA ALA A 183 7.06 -3.54 18.49
C ALA A 183 6.82 -4.92 17.85
N PRO A 184 7.75 -5.43 17.03
CA PRO A 184 7.64 -6.76 16.45
C PRO A 184 7.64 -7.85 17.53
N GLY A 185 7.01 -8.99 17.22
CA GLY A 185 7.21 -10.23 17.94
C GLY A 185 8.34 -11.07 17.32
N ARG A 186 8.61 -12.24 17.90
CA ARG A 186 9.67 -13.14 17.43
C ARG A 186 9.48 -13.61 15.98
N ASN A 187 8.24 -13.89 15.56
CA ASN A 187 7.98 -14.35 14.20
C ASN A 187 8.17 -13.23 13.18
N GLU A 188 7.72 -12.02 13.54
CA GLU A 188 7.92 -10.82 12.75
C GLU A 188 9.41 -10.53 12.55
N ASP A 189 10.23 -10.68 13.60
CA ASP A 189 11.69 -10.51 13.54
C ASP A 189 12.38 -11.51 12.59
N ILE A 190 11.90 -12.75 12.56
CA ILE A 190 12.44 -13.80 11.68
C ILE A 190 12.02 -13.57 10.22
N ILE A 191 10.75 -13.24 9.99
CA ILE A 191 10.17 -13.12 8.65
C ILE A 191 10.41 -11.74 8.04
N LYS A 192 10.76 -10.75 8.87
CA LYS A 192 10.92 -9.32 8.51
C LYS A 192 9.65 -8.71 7.91
N ARG A 193 8.51 -9.11 8.47
CA ARG A 193 7.18 -8.59 8.13
C ARG A 193 6.37 -8.33 9.41
N PRO A 194 5.66 -7.21 9.53
CA PRO A 194 4.92 -6.86 10.73
C PRO A 194 3.65 -7.70 10.85
N PHE A 195 3.20 -8.00 12.08
CA PHE A 195 1.91 -8.68 12.31
C PHE A 195 1.71 -9.95 11.44
N VAL A 196 2.63 -10.91 11.52
CA VAL A 196 2.51 -12.22 10.82
C VAL A 196 2.16 -13.38 11.77
N GLY A 197 2.27 -13.15 13.08
CA GLY A 197 1.84 -14.08 14.11
C GLY A 197 0.32 -14.16 14.27
N ARG A 198 -0.14 -14.82 15.35
CA ARG A 198 -1.58 -14.99 15.65
C ARG A 198 -2.33 -13.66 15.77
N SER A 199 -1.72 -12.66 16.41
CA SER A 199 -2.30 -11.32 16.54
C SER A 199 -2.45 -10.62 15.19
N GLY A 200 -1.53 -10.90 14.26
CA GLY A 200 -1.61 -10.41 12.90
C GLY A 200 -2.76 -11.00 12.11
N LYS A 201 -2.94 -12.33 12.18
CA LYS A 201 -4.10 -12.99 11.54
C LYS A 201 -5.44 -12.46 12.03
N LEU A 202 -5.55 -12.16 13.34
CA LEU A 202 -6.75 -11.53 13.88
C LEU A 202 -6.93 -10.10 13.35
N LEU A 203 -5.84 -9.33 13.27
CA LEU A 203 -5.88 -7.99 12.68
C LEU A 203 -6.35 -8.04 11.21
N ASP A 204 -5.81 -8.98 10.42
CA ASP A 204 -6.22 -9.18 9.02
C ASP A 204 -7.72 -9.46 8.92
N SER A 205 -8.28 -10.35 9.76
CA SER A 205 -9.73 -10.62 9.76
C SER A 205 -10.57 -9.40 10.14
N LEU A 206 -10.11 -8.57 11.07
CA LEU A 206 -10.82 -7.36 11.47
C LEU A 206 -10.79 -6.29 10.36
N ILE A 207 -9.67 -6.18 9.64
CA ILE A 207 -9.54 -5.32 8.46
C ILE A 207 -10.53 -5.79 7.35
N GLU A 208 -10.65 -7.09 7.14
CA GLU A 208 -11.60 -7.67 6.18
C GLU A 208 -13.07 -7.37 6.56
N GLU A 209 -13.44 -7.40 7.85
CA GLU A 209 -14.79 -7.06 8.32
C GLU A 209 -15.23 -5.63 7.97
N ILE A 210 -14.28 -4.72 7.74
CA ILE A 210 -14.54 -3.33 7.33
C ILE A 210 -14.41 -3.11 5.82
N ASN A 211 -14.39 -4.21 5.04
CA ASN A 211 -14.25 -4.22 3.57
C ASN A 211 -12.91 -3.65 3.07
N LEU A 212 -11.87 -3.75 3.87
CA LEU A 212 -10.51 -3.45 3.46
C LEU A 212 -9.71 -4.75 3.36
N LYS A 213 -8.63 -4.71 2.61
CA LYS A 213 -7.61 -5.75 2.63
C LYS A 213 -6.35 -5.20 3.27
N ARG A 214 -5.51 -6.12 3.76
CA ARG A 214 -4.17 -5.78 4.25
C ARG A 214 -3.35 -4.98 3.23
N GLU A 215 -3.49 -5.34 1.95
CA GLU A 215 -2.82 -4.67 0.82
C GLU A 215 -3.32 -3.24 0.54
N ASP A 216 -4.47 -2.84 1.09
CA ASP A 216 -5.00 -1.47 0.98
C ASP A 216 -4.47 -0.56 2.10
N CYS A 217 -3.90 -1.17 3.14
CA CYS A 217 -3.46 -0.53 4.36
C CYS A 217 -1.93 -0.43 4.39
N TYR A 218 -1.40 0.31 5.37
CA TYR A 218 0.01 0.21 5.76
C TYR A 218 0.13 -0.18 7.22
N ILE A 219 0.95 -1.19 7.52
CA ILE A 219 1.04 -1.78 8.86
C ILE A 219 2.48 -1.69 9.34
N THR A 220 2.68 -1.17 10.55
CA THR A 220 4.01 -1.08 11.16
C THR A 220 3.90 -1.02 12.70
N SER A 221 5.00 -0.70 13.39
CA SER A 221 5.08 -0.48 14.83
C SER A 221 5.87 0.79 15.14
N ILE A 222 5.65 1.37 16.33
CA ILE A 222 6.40 2.55 16.82
C ILE A 222 7.89 2.24 16.93
N VAL A 223 8.22 1.11 17.57
CA VAL A 223 9.57 0.54 17.56
C VAL A 223 9.55 -0.58 16.54
N GLN A 224 10.50 -0.61 15.60
CA GLN A 224 10.54 -1.63 14.54
C GLN A 224 11.63 -2.69 14.77
N PHE A 225 12.39 -2.59 15.86
CA PHE A 225 13.32 -3.64 16.28
C PHE A 225 12.69 -4.51 17.36
N PHE A 226 13.02 -5.79 17.34
CA PHE A 226 12.46 -6.78 18.23
C PHE A 226 13.04 -6.69 19.66
N PRO A 227 12.21 -6.46 20.70
CA PRO A 227 12.69 -6.47 22.08
C PRO A 227 12.83 -7.90 22.63
N PRO A 228 13.89 -8.18 23.41
CA PRO A 228 14.20 -9.52 23.88
C PRO A 228 13.09 -10.04 24.79
N LYS A 229 12.82 -11.34 24.68
CA LYS A 229 11.73 -12.02 25.40
C LYS A 229 10.34 -11.40 25.12
N ASN A 230 10.15 -10.73 23.98
CA ASN A 230 8.91 -10.05 23.62
C ASN A 230 8.44 -9.00 24.66
N ARG A 231 9.37 -8.38 25.40
CA ARG A 231 9.00 -7.31 26.35
C ARG A 231 8.42 -6.11 25.60
N ALA A 232 7.68 -5.25 26.31
CA ALA A 232 7.35 -3.94 25.76
C ALA A 232 8.63 -3.11 25.55
N PRO A 233 8.68 -2.25 24.52
CA PRO A 233 9.77 -1.30 24.37
C PRO A 233 9.76 -0.30 25.53
N THR A 234 10.94 0.16 25.92
CA THR A 234 11.14 1.21 26.94
C THR A 234 10.86 2.59 26.36
N ASP A 235 10.63 3.58 27.22
CA ASP A 235 10.44 4.97 26.80
C ASP A 235 11.68 5.52 26.05
N GLU A 236 12.89 5.07 26.40
CA GLU A 236 14.12 5.40 25.68
C GLU A 236 14.14 4.81 24.26
N GLU A 237 13.84 3.52 24.11
CA GLU A 237 13.78 2.86 22.80
C GLU A 237 12.71 3.47 21.89
N ILE A 238 11.55 3.83 22.47
CA ILE A 238 10.49 4.56 21.78
C ILE A 238 11.01 5.92 21.32
N SER A 239 11.68 6.68 22.19
CA SER A 239 12.19 8.02 21.85
C SER A 239 13.20 7.99 20.69
N ILE A 240 14.00 6.92 20.59
CA ILE A 240 14.98 6.72 19.52
C ILE A 240 14.30 6.36 18.20
N CYS A 241 13.30 5.47 18.23
CA CYS A 241 12.65 4.97 17.02
C CYS A 241 11.54 5.88 16.48
N LYS A 242 10.89 6.65 17.36
CA LYS A 242 9.74 7.49 17.02
C LYS A 242 10.01 8.51 15.89
N PRO A 243 11.17 9.19 15.81
CA PRO A 243 11.45 10.11 14.71
C PRO A 243 11.38 9.45 13.32
N TYR A 244 11.92 8.23 13.19
CA TYR A 244 11.82 7.47 11.95
C TYR A 244 10.37 7.05 11.65
N PHE A 245 9.63 6.57 12.66
CA PHE A 245 8.20 6.28 12.48
C PHE A 245 7.42 7.51 11.99
N LEU A 246 7.67 8.69 12.55
CA LEU A 246 7.01 9.92 12.12
C LEU A 246 7.38 10.28 10.68
N ALA A 247 8.66 10.15 10.31
CA ALA A 247 9.09 10.34 8.92
C ALA A 247 8.42 9.34 7.95
N GLN A 248 8.19 8.09 8.36
CA GLN A 248 7.39 7.15 7.56
C GLN A 248 5.95 7.64 7.39
N MET A 249 5.32 8.14 8.45
CA MET A 249 3.95 8.68 8.37
C MET A 249 3.89 9.96 7.52
N ASP A 250 4.95 10.77 7.49
CA ASP A 250 5.07 11.94 6.63
C ASP A 250 5.24 11.58 5.15
N ILE A 251 5.87 10.43 4.84
CA ILE A 251 5.95 9.90 3.48
C ILE A 251 4.58 9.36 3.04
N ILE A 252 3.91 8.58 3.89
CA ILE A 252 2.66 7.90 3.52
C ILE A 252 1.49 8.89 3.48
N GLN A 253 1.44 9.81 4.45
CA GLN A 253 0.36 10.78 4.68
C GLN A 253 -1.03 10.13 4.80
N PRO A 254 -1.23 9.19 5.75
CA PRO A 254 -2.53 8.56 5.95
C PRO A 254 -3.55 9.56 6.52
N GLU A 255 -4.82 9.35 6.18
CA GLU A 255 -5.97 10.06 6.75
C GLU A 255 -6.22 9.58 8.19
N ILE A 256 -6.16 8.27 8.43
CA ILE A 256 -6.39 7.67 9.74
C ILE A 256 -5.19 6.79 10.16
N ILE A 257 -4.76 6.95 11.41
CA ILE A 257 -3.74 6.12 12.06
C ILE A 257 -4.40 5.39 13.23
N VAL A 258 -4.54 4.07 13.08
CA VAL A 258 -5.12 3.17 14.09
C VAL A 258 -4.02 2.73 15.06
N LEU A 259 -4.15 3.13 16.33
CA LEU A 259 -3.22 2.82 17.40
C LEU A 259 -3.67 1.56 18.14
N LEU A 260 -2.89 0.49 17.99
CA LEU A 260 -3.18 -0.82 18.55
C LEU A 260 -2.54 -0.95 19.94
N GLY A 261 -3.34 -0.69 20.98
CA GLY A 261 -2.91 -0.82 22.38
C GLY A 261 -2.19 0.39 22.98
N SER A 262 -1.89 0.28 24.27
CA SER A 262 -1.50 1.43 25.12
C SER A 262 -0.14 2.01 24.77
N VAL A 263 0.83 1.18 24.35
CA VAL A 263 2.15 1.66 23.98
C VAL A 263 2.07 2.59 22.76
N ALA A 264 1.35 2.20 21.71
CA ALA A 264 1.15 3.03 20.53
C ALA A 264 0.37 4.31 20.86
N ALA A 265 -0.72 4.19 21.63
CA ALA A 265 -1.55 5.31 22.04
C ALA A 265 -0.79 6.34 22.90
N ARG A 266 -0.09 5.89 23.95
CA ARG A 266 0.72 6.76 24.82
C ARG A 266 1.86 7.42 24.04
N SER A 267 2.50 6.68 23.13
CA SER A 267 3.64 7.20 22.35
C SER A 267 3.27 8.37 21.44
N LEU A 268 2.06 8.42 20.91
CA LEU A 268 1.67 9.42 19.91
C LEU A 268 0.71 10.50 20.43
N ILE A 269 -0.22 10.15 21.31
CA ILE A 269 -1.28 11.06 21.76
C ILE A 269 -1.45 11.09 23.29
N SER A 270 -0.47 10.56 24.04
CA SER A 270 -0.43 10.62 25.51
C SER A 270 -1.68 10.07 26.22
N ILE A 271 -2.30 9.03 25.64
CA ILE A 271 -3.43 8.32 26.27
C ILE A 271 -2.90 7.20 27.17
N ASP A 272 -3.27 7.24 28.44
CA ASP A 272 -2.84 6.25 29.44
C ASP A 272 -3.75 5.01 29.50
N SER A 273 -5.04 5.13 29.14
CA SER A 273 -6.02 4.04 29.29
C SER A 273 -6.81 3.78 28.01
N VAL A 274 -6.32 2.83 27.22
CA VAL A 274 -7.03 2.38 26.00
C VAL A 274 -8.44 1.86 26.31
N MET A 275 -8.64 1.18 27.44
CA MET A 275 -9.99 0.71 27.83
C MET A 275 -11.00 1.84 28.06
N LYS A 276 -10.56 3.07 28.34
CA LYS A 276 -11.46 4.23 28.48
C LYS A 276 -11.67 4.99 27.18
N ASP A 277 -10.71 4.87 26.26
CA ASP A 277 -10.58 5.74 25.08
C ASP A 277 -10.63 4.99 23.75
N HIS A 278 -10.84 3.67 23.77
CA HIS A 278 -11.07 2.88 22.57
C HIS A 278 -12.33 3.34 21.82
N GLY A 279 -12.36 3.12 20.50
CA GLY A 279 -13.48 3.48 19.65
C GLY A 279 -13.59 4.99 19.35
N LYS A 280 -12.63 5.81 19.80
CA LYS A 280 -12.62 7.27 19.59
C LYS A 280 -11.55 7.68 18.59
N LEU A 281 -11.85 8.75 17.85
CA LEU A 281 -10.92 9.45 16.97
C LEU A 281 -10.40 10.71 17.66
N PHE A 282 -9.07 10.85 17.75
CA PHE A 282 -8.37 11.97 18.37
C PHE A 282 -7.66 12.80 17.31
N ASN A 283 -7.69 14.13 17.47
CA ASN A 283 -7.07 15.08 16.55
C ASN A 283 -7.41 14.81 15.08
N GLU A 284 -8.64 14.32 14.82
CA GLU A 284 -9.15 13.96 13.49
C GLU A 284 -8.31 12.93 12.72
N LYS A 285 -7.35 12.26 13.40
CA LYS A 285 -6.34 11.41 12.74
C LYS A 285 -6.05 10.11 13.47
N TYR A 286 -6.08 10.09 14.80
CA TYR A 286 -5.64 8.94 15.59
C TYR A 286 -6.84 8.17 16.15
N PHE A 287 -7.08 6.97 15.63
CA PHE A 287 -8.13 6.09 16.13
C PHE A 287 -7.53 5.09 17.13
N VAL A 288 -8.14 4.92 18.29
CA VAL A 288 -7.58 4.08 19.36
C VAL A 288 -8.39 2.80 19.52
N THR A 289 -7.71 1.66 19.63
CA THR A 289 -8.34 0.38 19.97
C THR A 289 -7.36 -0.52 20.74
N LEU A 290 -7.86 -1.67 21.21
CA LEU A 290 -7.04 -2.66 21.91
C LEU A 290 -6.01 -3.30 20.98
N HIS A 291 -4.95 -3.85 21.56
CA HIS A 291 -3.99 -4.64 20.80
C HIS A 291 -4.61 -6.02 20.48
N PRO A 292 -4.48 -6.56 19.25
CA PRO A 292 -5.05 -7.86 18.89
C PRO A 292 -4.61 -9.01 19.80
N ALA A 293 -3.38 -8.96 20.33
CA ALA A 293 -2.90 -9.94 21.32
C ALA A 293 -3.72 -9.97 22.63
N ALA A 294 -4.33 -8.85 23.04
CA ALA A 294 -5.22 -8.80 24.20
C ALA A 294 -6.60 -9.42 23.89
N ALA A 295 -7.12 -9.23 22.68
CA ALA A 295 -8.34 -9.87 22.19
C ALA A 295 -8.19 -11.40 22.06
N LEU A 296 -7.02 -11.89 21.66
CA LEU A 296 -6.75 -13.33 21.61
C LEU A 296 -6.78 -14.02 22.98
N ARG A 297 -6.58 -13.29 24.07
CA ARG A 297 -6.57 -13.85 25.44
C ARG A 297 -7.92 -13.76 26.13
N ASN A 298 -8.82 -12.88 25.67
CA ASN A 298 -10.09 -12.61 26.32
C ASN A 298 -11.19 -12.34 25.28
N PRO A 299 -12.24 -13.18 25.20
CA PRO A 299 -13.37 -12.98 24.30
C PRO A 299 -14.05 -11.62 24.44
N ALA A 300 -14.15 -11.06 25.65
CA ALA A 300 -14.76 -9.74 25.85
C ALA A 300 -13.96 -8.62 25.13
N ASN A 301 -12.63 -8.73 25.10
CA ASN A 301 -11.77 -7.78 24.39
C ASN A 301 -11.90 -7.92 22.87
N LEU A 302 -12.16 -9.13 22.38
CA LEU A 302 -12.41 -9.36 20.96
C LEU A 302 -13.70 -8.67 20.50
N GLU A 303 -14.78 -8.80 21.27
CA GLU A 303 -16.04 -8.13 20.96
C GLU A 303 -15.92 -6.60 21.01
N ILE A 304 -15.12 -6.06 21.95
CA ILE A 304 -14.76 -4.65 21.95
C ILE A 304 -14.04 -4.24 20.65
N MET A 305 -13.00 -4.97 20.25
CA MET A 305 -12.26 -4.65 19.02
C MET A 305 -13.14 -4.73 17.77
N LYS A 306 -14.03 -5.73 17.65
CA LYS A 306 -14.96 -5.81 16.51
C LYS A 306 -15.85 -4.57 16.44
N ASN A 307 -16.42 -4.15 17.57
CA ASN A 307 -17.24 -2.94 17.64
C ASN A 307 -16.42 -1.69 17.26
N ASP A 308 -15.19 -1.57 17.74
CA ASP A 308 -14.30 -0.47 17.37
C ASP A 308 -14.03 -0.43 15.87
N PHE A 309 -13.80 -1.59 15.23
CA PHE A 309 -13.60 -1.65 13.77
C PHE A 309 -14.86 -1.22 13.00
N GLN A 310 -16.05 -1.59 13.46
CA GLN A 310 -17.29 -1.07 12.86
C GLN A 310 -17.44 0.45 13.03
N ILE A 311 -16.98 1.03 14.14
CA ILE A 311 -16.91 2.49 14.31
C ILE A 311 -15.88 3.11 13.36
N LEU A 312 -14.68 2.52 13.28
CA LEU A 312 -13.58 2.93 12.39
C LEU A 312 -14.06 2.99 10.93
N LYS A 313 -14.85 2.01 10.49
CA LYS A 313 -15.47 1.97 9.16
C LYS A 313 -16.27 3.24 8.84
N ASN A 314 -16.98 3.80 9.83
CA ASN A 314 -17.77 5.01 9.65
C ASN A 314 -16.90 6.24 9.44
N PHE A 315 -15.79 6.36 10.17
CA PHE A 315 -14.83 7.46 9.98
C PHE A 315 -14.13 7.37 8.62
N PHE A 316 -13.78 6.16 8.19
CA PHE A 316 -13.10 5.94 6.92
C PHE A 316 -13.99 6.23 5.71
N ASN A 317 -15.25 5.76 5.75
CA ASN A 317 -16.20 5.99 4.66
C ASN A 317 -16.72 7.43 4.61
N GLY A 318 -16.84 8.12 5.74
CA GLY A 318 -17.29 9.51 5.82
C GLY A 318 -16.31 10.56 5.27
N SER A 319 -15.10 10.15 4.87
CA SER A 319 -14.03 11.00 4.33
C SER A 319 -13.90 10.93 2.81
N SER A 320 -14.89 10.37 2.10
CA SER A 320 -14.83 10.04 0.66
C SER A 320 -15.63 10.99 -0.23
#